data_AF-Q5H4J2-F1
#
_entry.id   AF-Q5H4J2-F1
#
_cell.length_a   1.000
_cell.length_b   1.000
_cell.length_c   1.000
_cell.angle_alpha   90.00
_cell.angle_beta   90.00
_cell.angle_gamma   90.00
#
_symmetry.space_group_name_H-M   'P 1'
#
loop_
_entity.id
_entity.type
_entity.pdbx_description
1 polymer ?
#
loop_
_entity_poly.entity_id
_entity_poly.type
_entity_poly.pdbx_seq_one_letter_code
_entity_poly.pdbx_strand_id
1 'polypeptide(L)'
;MIEGSGRSRCEAENARWVNVVLSNLKRSLDGAYHAFKFAKYAQRYLAETMWRFNRRFDLTRLVPSLLAAAAASKPWSERALRDVTMFTAESAC
;
A
#
# COMPACT_ATOMS: atom_id res chain seq x y z
N MET A 1 4.10 -24.93 5.04
CA MET A 1 3.37 -24.42 6.23
C MET A 1 4.41 -23.78 7.14
N ILE A 2 4.20 -22.54 7.62
CA ILE A 2 5.15 -21.90 8.56
C ILE A 2 4.72 -22.29 9.98
N GLU A 3 5.44 -23.23 10.59
CA GLU A 3 5.24 -23.66 11.97
C GLU A 3 5.95 -22.73 12.97
N GLY A 4 5.56 -22.75 14.24
CA GLY A 4 6.10 -21.88 15.30
C GLY A 4 5.24 -20.63 15.60
N SER A 5 5.63 -19.84 16.60
CA SER A 5 4.91 -18.63 17.06
C SER A 5 5.85 -17.42 17.19
N GLY A 6 5.32 -16.22 16.97
CA GLY A 6 6.07 -14.97 17.16
C GLY A 6 7.27 -14.82 16.23
N ARG A 7 8.42 -14.42 16.78
CA ARG A 7 9.64 -14.07 16.02
C ARG A 7 10.16 -15.24 15.16
N SER A 8 9.98 -16.47 15.62
CA SER A 8 10.36 -17.69 14.89
C SER A 8 9.68 -17.82 13.51
N ARG A 9 8.43 -17.35 13.34
CA ARG A 9 7.76 -17.34 12.03
C ARG A 9 8.33 -16.33 11.05
N CYS A 10 8.84 -15.21 11.57
CA CYS A 10 9.45 -14.15 10.76
C CYS A 10 10.86 -14.55 10.29
N GLU A 11 11.53 -15.46 10.99
CA GLU A 11 12.89 -15.91 10.67
C GLU A 11 12.92 -17.10 9.69
N ALA A 12 11.76 -17.66 9.35
CA ALA A 12 11.66 -18.71 8.35
C ALA A 12 12.19 -18.22 6.99
N GLU A 13 13.04 -19.02 6.34
CA GLU A 13 13.68 -18.66 5.06
C GLU A 13 12.66 -18.27 3.98
N ASN A 14 11.52 -18.96 3.95
CA ASN A 14 10.41 -18.67 3.04
C ASN A 14 9.67 -17.36 3.35
N ALA A 15 9.83 -16.79 4.55
CA ALA A 15 9.26 -15.51 4.96
C ALA A 15 10.27 -14.35 4.79
N ARG A 16 11.56 -14.64 4.61
CA ARG A 16 12.62 -13.61 4.50
C ARG A 16 12.35 -12.62 3.37
N TRP A 17 11.97 -13.09 2.18
CA TRP A 17 11.67 -12.22 1.05
C TRP A 17 10.44 -11.35 1.32
N VAL A 18 9.43 -11.88 2.04
CA VAL A 18 8.24 -11.13 2.45
C VAL A 18 8.64 -10.00 3.39
N ASN A 19 9.50 -10.27 4.38
CA ASN A 19 9.99 -9.23 5.29
C ASN A 19 10.78 -8.14 4.56
N VAL A 20 11.54 -8.51 3.54
CA VAL A 20 12.26 -7.53 2.69
C VAL A 20 11.27 -6.65 1.94
N VAL A 21 10.24 -7.23 1.31
CA VAL A 21 9.18 -6.46 0.63
C VAL A 21 8.47 -5.54 1.61
N LEU A 22 8.09 -6.03 2.80
CA LEU A 22 7.40 -5.24 3.82
C LEU A 22 8.28 -4.11 4.37
N SER A 23 9.58 -4.36 4.56
CA SER A 23 10.53 -3.36 5.03
C SER A 23 10.72 -2.23 4.00
N ASN A 24 10.84 -2.60 2.72
CA ASN A 24 10.92 -1.63 1.62
C ASN A 24 9.61 -0.85 1.45
N LEU A 25 8.47 -1.53 1.60
CA LEU A 25 7.16 -0.89 1.58
C LEU A 25 7.05 0.17 2.67
N LYS A 26 7.34 -0.21 3.92
CA LYS A 26 7.32 0.71 5.05
C LYS A 26 8.20 1.94 4.77
N ARG A 27 9.45 1.71 4.35
CA ARG A 27 10.38 2.81 4.07
C ARG A 27 9.92 3.70 2.90
N SER A 28 9.33 3.12 1.86
CA SER A 28 8.77 3.90 0.74
C SER A 28 7.58 4.75 1.17
N LEU A 29 6.72 4.24 2.06
CA LEU A 29 5.58 5.00 2.59
C LEU A 29 6.05 6.14 3.50
N ASP A 30 6.98 5.84 4.41
CA ASP A 30 7.62 6.83 5.27
C ASP A 30 8.31 7.92 4.44
N GLY A 31 8.87 7.55 3.28
CA GLY A 31 9.53 8.41 2.29
C GLY A 31 8.58 9.28 1.44
N ALA A 32 7.45 8.74 1.01
CA ALA A 32 6.54 9.42 0.08
C ALA A 32 5.48 10.27 0.78
N TYR A 33 5.10 9.90 2.01
CA TYR A 33 3.98 10.52 2.73
C TYR A 33 4.42 11.09 4.09
N HIS A 34 5.23 12.14 4.07
CA HIS A 34 5.72 12.81 5.30
C HIS A 34 4.67 13.66 6.03
N ALA A 35 3.71 14.24 5.29
CA ALA A 35 2.83 15.29 5.79
C ALA A 35 1.35 14.87 5.93
N PHE A 36 1.03 13.61 5.64
CA PHE A 36 -0.35 13.16 5.51
C PHE A 36 -0.72 12.17 6.61
N LYS A 37 -1.94 12.26 7.14
CA LYS A 37 -2.45 11.44 8.25
C LYS A 37 -2.43 9.95 7.90
N PHE A 38 -1.31 9.26 8.12
CA PHE A 38 -1.09 7.88 7.71
C PHE A 38 -2.23 6.96 8.15
N ALA A 39 -2.64 7.04 9.42
CA ALA A 39 -3.74 6.25 9.96
C ALA A 39 -5.08 6.44 9.20
N LYS A 40 -5.36 7.66 8.71
CA LYS A 40 -6.59 7.97 7.98
C LYS A 40 -6.59 7.42 6.56
N TYR A 41 -5.42 7.38 5.90
CA TYR A 41 -5.32 7.06 4.47
C TYR A 41 -4.53 5.78 4.18
N ALA A 42 -4.18 5.01 5.21
CA ALA A 42 -3.38 3.79 5.10
C ALA A 42 -3.89 2.83 4.02
N GLN A 43 -5.21 2.63 3.92
CA GLN A 43 -5.80 1.77 2.90
C GLN A 43 -5.55 2.26 1.47
N ARG A 44 -5.63 3.57 1.20
CA ARG A 44 -5.35 4.12 -0.13
C ARG A 44 -3.88 3.93 -0.50
N TYR A 45 -2.98 4.18 0.45
CA TYR A 45 -1.54 3.98 0.25
C TYR A 45 -1.19 2.52 0.01
N LEU A 46 -1.84 1.62 0.76
CA LEU A 46 -1.66 0.19 0.56
C LEU A 46 -2.21 -0.26 -0.79
N ALA A 47 -3.41 0.20 -1.18
CA ALA A 47 -4.01 -0.12 -2.47
C ALA A 47 -3.16 0.37 -3.65
N GLU A 48 -2.61 1.58 -3.57
CA GLU A 48 -1.66 2.12 -4.54
C GLU A 48 -0.41 1.24 -4.65
N THR A 49 0.15 0.86 -3.51
CA THR A 49 1.31 -0.04 -3.48
C THR A 49 0.96 -1.39 -4.11
N MET A 50 -0.16 -2.00 -3.73
CA MET A 50 -0.61 -3.27 -4.30
C MET A 50 -0.76 -3.18 -5.82
N TRP A 51 -1.33 -2.07 -6.32
CA TRP A 51 -1.51 -1.84 -7.75
C TRP A 51 -0.17 -1.79 -8.50
N ARG A 52 0.83 -1.08 -7.94
CA ARG A 52 2.19 -1.01 -8.50
C ARG A 52 2.94 -2.33 -8.39
N PHE A 53 2.88 -2.98 -7.23
CA PHE A 53 3.57 -4.23 -6.95
C PHE A 53 3.13 -5.36 -7.88
N ASN A 54 1.83 -5.44 -8.19
CA ASN A 54 1.28 -6.42 -9.11
C ASN A 54 1.68 -6.19 -10.58
N ARG A 55 2.08 -4.96 -10.93
CA ARG A 55 2.53 -4.56 -12.28
C ARG A 55 4.04 -4.37 -12.39
N ARG A 56 4.80 -4.68 -11.33
CA ARG A 56 6.22 -4.35 -11.20
C ARG A 56 7.16 -5.00 -12.21
N PHE A 57 6.69 -5.94 -13.01
CA PHE A 57 7.49 -6.62 -14.03
C PHE A 57 7.39 -5.96 -15.41
N ASP A 58 6.44 -5.04 -15.59
CA ASP A 58 6.18 -4.37 -16.86
C ASP A 58 6.21 -2.84 -16.65
N LEU A 59 7.42 -2.31 -16.41
CA LEU A 59 7.63 -0.91 -16.04
C LEU A 59 7.23 0.05 -17.17
N THR A 60 7.39 -0.36 -18.43
CA THR A 60 7.05 0.46 -19.60
C THR A 60 5.55 0.74 -19.67
N ARG A 61 4.71 -0.16 -19.16
CA ARG A 61 3.26 0.00 -19.10
C ARG A 61 2.75 0.62 -17.81
N LEU A 62 3.58 0.74 -16.78
CA LEU A 62 3.17 1.28 -15.49
C LEU A 62 2.67 2.73 -15.60
N VAL A 63 3.46 3.62 -16.21
CA VAL A 63 3.09 5.04 -16.34
C VAL A 63 1.91 5.25 -17.29
N PRO A 64 1.88 4.66 -18.51
CA PRO A 64 0.73 4.79 -19.40
C PRO A 64 -0.57 4.24 -18.80
N SER A 65 -0.51 3.12 -18.08
CA SER A 65 -1.70 2.55 -17.44
C SER A 65 -2.21 3.40 -16.27
N LEU A 66 -1.31 4.03 -15.51
CA LEU A 66 -1.69 4.99 -14.47
C LEU A 66 -2.36 6.23 -15.07
N LEU A 67 -1.80 6.77 -16.16
CA LEU A 67 -2.38 7.92 -16.86
C LEU A 67 -3.77 7.61 -17.41
N ALA A 68 -3.93 6.44 -18.05
CA ALA A 68 -5.22 5.98 -18.55
C ALA A 68 -6.24 5.82 -17.40
N ALA A 69 -5.83 5.23 -16.28
CA ALA A 69 -6.69 5.09 -15.10
C ALA A 69 -7.09 6.44 -14.50
N ALA A 70 -6.16 7.39 -14.44
CA ALA A 70 -6.44 8.75 -13.97
C ALA A 70 -7.42 9.47 -14.91
N ALA A 71 -7.23 9.36 -16.23
CA ALA A 71 -8.11 9.96 -17.22
C ALA A 71 -9.53 9.36 -17.22
N ALA A 72 -9.66 8.06 -16.91
CA ALA A 72 -10.95 7.39 -16.78
C ALA A 72 -11.65 7.63 -15.44
N SER A 73 -10.92 8.15 -14.43
CA SER A 73 -11.45 8.37 -13.09
C SER A 73 -12.19 9.70 -13.00
N LYS A 74 -13.26 9.75 -12.20
CA LYS A 74 -13.93 11.02 -11.90
C LYS A 74 -12.96 11.94 -11.13
N PRO A 75 -12.91 13.25 -11.43
CA PRO A 75 -12.14 14.19 -10.64
C PRO A 75 -12.74 14.29 -9.23
N TRP A 76 -11.88 14.28 -8.21
CA TRP A 76 -12.29 14.41 -6.80
C TRP A 76 -11.65 15.66 -6.21
N SER A 77 -12.46 16.50 -5.56
CA SER A 77 -11.93 17.64 -4.82
C SER A 77 -11.18 17.18 -3.58
N GLU A 78 -10.24 17.99 -3.10
CA GLU A 78 -9.52 17.72 -1.85
C GLU A 78 -10.49 17.51 -0.68
N ARG A 79 -11.55 18.33 -0.62
CA ARG A 79 -12.59 18.22 0.40
C ARG A 79 -13.28 16.85 0.37
N ALA A 80 -13.69 16.39 -0.82
CA ALA A 80 -14.29 15.08 -0.97
C ALA A 80 -13.33 13.96 -0.50
N LEU A 81 -12.04 14.05 -0.81
CA LEU A 81 -11.04 13.09 -0.35
C LEU A 81 -10.88 13.07 1.18
N ARG A 82 -10.99 14.24 1.83
CA ARG A 82 -10.92 14.36 3.29
C ARG A 82 -12.19 13.89 3.98
N ASP A 83 -13.35 14.03 3.34
CA ASP A 83 -14.65 13.70 3.96
C ASP A 83 -15.01 12.22 3.81
N VAL A 84 -14.31 11.46 2.97
CA VAL A 84 -14.55 10.02 2.85
C VAL A 84 -14.23 9.29 4.15
N THR A 85 -15.23 8.58 4.64
CA THR A 85 -15.08 7.59 5.70
C THR A 85 -14.22 6.45 5.16
N MET A 86 -12.95 6.45 5.53
CA MET A 86 -12.04 5.34 5.27
C MET A 86 -12.16 4.34 6.43
N PHE A 87 -11.87 3.07 6.18
CA PHE A 87 -11.95 2.02 7.20
C PHE A 87 -11.14 2.43 8.45
N THR A 88 -11.82 2.61 9.57
CA THR A 88 -11.20 2.83 10.87
C THR A 88 -10.94 1.47 11.50
N ALA A 89 -9.72 1.25 11.99
CA ALA A 89 -9.35 0.01 12.68
C ALA A 89 -10.25 -0.27 13.91
N GLU A 90 -10.92 0.75 14.44
CA GLU A 90 -11.95 0.64 15.48
C GLU A 90 -13.19 -0.16 15.04
N SER A 91 -13.47 -0.29 13.73
CA SER A 91 -14.63 -1.01 13.20
C SER A 91 -14.39 -2.52 13.03
N ALA A 92 -13.18 -3.01 13.38
CA ALA A 92 -12.77 -4.40 13.22
C ALA A 92 -12.72 -5.18 14.55
N CYS A 93 -13.21 -4.59 15.65
CA CYS A 93 -13.39 -5.22 16.96
C CYS A 93 -14.88 -5.55 17.17
#